data_AF-A0A7C3ZFI7-F1
#
_entry.id   AF-A0A7C3ZFI7-F1
#
_cell.length_a   1.000
_cell.length_b   1.000
_cell.length_c   1.000
_cell.angle_alpha   90.00
_cell.angle_beta   90.00
_cell.angle_gamma   90.00
#
_symmetry.space_group_name_H-M   'P 1'
#
loop_
_entity.id
_entity.type
_entity.pdbx_description
1 polymer ?
#
loop_
_entity_poly.entity_id
_entity_poly.type
_entity_poly.pdbx_seq_one_letter_code
_entity_poly.pdbx_strand_id
1 'polypeptide(L)'
;MSNENNITQKDNQGLTTKEAQKRLKEFGPNQIFRVAKISFWGIAKDEVTEPMILLLLVVGFFYSFWGKFGDAITIFTIIFLLVLAEVYNEFRAKKAIASLEKIAAPKTKVLRNGNITEINSEEVVPGDILILTQGTKVAADAKIKQSIGLQVDESALTGESFPLDKKYNDEIYAGTIVVSGEGQAEVFCTGKNTKFGKIATTLKEMKPPKTALQL
;
A
#
# COMPACT_ATOMS: atom_id res chain seq x y z
N MET A 1 -34.88 -27.77 15.12
CA MET A 1 -35.44 -26.87 14.09
C MET A 1 -35.38 -25.41 14.57
N SER A 2 -34.26 -24.99 15.18
CA SER A 2 -34.22 -23.74 15.97
C SER A 2 -32.95 -22.89 15.77
N ASN A 3 -32.05 -23.26 14.85
CA ASN A 3 -30.73 -22.60 14.71
C ASN A 3 -30.46 -21.93 13.35
N GLU A 4 -31.40 -21.92 12.40
CA GLU A 4 -31.19 -21.26 11.09
C GLU A 4 -31.52 -19.76 11.09
N ASN A 5 -32.34 -19.29 12.04
CA ASN A 5 -32.81 -17.90 12.06
C ASN A 5 -31.83 -16.88 12.67
N ASN A 6 -30.70 -17.32 13.23
CA ASN A 6 -29.70 -16.41 13.83
C ASN A 6 -28.55 -16.05 12.87
N ILE A 7 -28.42 -16.73 11.73
CA ILE A 7 -27.33 -16.51 10.77
C ILE A 7 -27.66 -15.36 9.81
N THR A 8 -28.95 -15.16 9.49
CA THR A 8 -29.40 -14.18 8.50
C THR A 8 -29.47 -12.73 8.99
N GLN A 9 -29.61 -12.47 10.30
CA GLN A 9 -29.65 -11.08 10.80
C GLN A 9 -28.27 -10.46 11.03
N LYS A 10 -27.25 -11.28 11.29
CA LYS A 10 -25.88 -10.80 11.53
C LYS A 10 -25.16 -10.42 10.24
N ASP A 11 -25.46 -11.10 9.13
CA ASP A 11 -24.85 -10.87 7.82
C ASP A 11 -25.23 -9.51 7.20
N ASN A 12 -26.35 -8.91 7.61
CA ASN A 12 -26.85 -7.66 7.02
C ASN A 12 -26.31 -6.38 7.69
N GLN A 13 -25.45 -6.51 8.71
CA GLN A 13 -24.87 -5.35 9.41
C GLN A 13 -23.38 -5.13 9.08
N GLY A 14 -22.73 -6.09 8.41
CA GLY A 14 -21.30 -6.07 8.20
C GLY A 14 -20.49 -6.06 9.50
N LEU A 15 -19.20 -5.70 9.40
CA LEU A 15 -18.32 -5.66 10.58
C LEU A 15 -18.62 -4.46 11.47
N THR A 16 -18.39 -4.61 12.77
CA THR A 16 -18.33 -3.45 13.67
C THR A 16 -17.01 -2.69 13.47
N THR A 17 -16.98 -1.38 13.74
CA THR A 17 -15.72 -0.60 13.64
C THR A 17 -14.62 -1.18 14.53
N LYS A 18 -14.98 -1.69 15.72
CA LYS A 18 -14.03 -2.30 16.65
C LYS A 18 -13.44 -3.59 16.10
N GLU A 19 -14.27 -4.42 15.48
CA GLU A 19 -13.82 -5.68 14.87
C GLU A 19 -12.95 -5.42 13.64
N ALA A 20 -13.34 -4.47 12.79
CA ALA A 20 -12.53 -4.04 11.65
C ALA A 20 -11.15 -3.55 12.10
N GLN A 21 -11.08 -2.72 13.15
CA GLN A 21 -9.79 -2.28 13.73
C GLN A 21 -8.96 -3.43 14.31
N LYS A 22 -9.60 -4.42 14.95
CA LYS A 22 -8.91 -5.61 15.46
C LYS A 22 -8.29 -6.39 14.30
N ARG A 23 -9.07 -6.67 13.25
CA ARG A 23 -8.59 -7.38 12.05
C ARG A 23 -7.52 -6.58 11.32
N LEU A 24 -7.61 -5.25 11.28
CA LEU A 24 -6.59 -4.40 10.67
C LEU A 24 -5.23 -4.53 11.38
N LYS A 25 -5.23 -4.70 12.71
CA LYS A 25 -4.00 -4.97 13.47
C LYS A 25 -3.45 -6.37 13.23
N GLU A 26 -4.31 -7.34 12.97
CA GLU A 26 -3.96 -8.75 12.75
C GLU A 26 -3.44 -9.00 11.32
N PHE A 27 -4.21 -8.60 10.31
CA PHE A 27 -3.90 -8.80 8.90
C PHE A 27 -2.99 -7.70 8.32
N GLY A 28 -2.95 -6.53 8.96
CA GLY A 28 -2.30 -5.34 8.43
C GLY A 28 -3.16 -4.60 7.40
N PRO A 29 -2.65 -3.45 6.89
CA PRO A 29 -3.37 -2.67 5.89
C PRO A 29 -3.47 -3.42 4.55
N ASN A 30 -4.53 -3.16 3.80
CA ASN A 30 -4.74 -3.62 2.43
C ASN A 30 -3.78 -2.89 1.47
N GLN A 31 -2.52 -3.28 1.53
CA GLN A 31 -1.43 -2.79 0.70
C GLN A 31 -0.61 -3.98 0.18
N ILE A 32 -0.18 -3.92 -1.08
CA ILE A 32 0.65 -4.97 -1.69
C ILE A 32 2.08 -4.86 -1.16
N PHE A 33 2.63 -3.66 -1.17
CA PHE A 33 3.97 -3.37 -0.65
C PHE A 33 3.87 -2.43 0.53
N ARG A 34 4.52 -2.79 1.64
CA ARG A 34 4.67 -1.85 2.76
C ARG A 34 5.62 -0.74 2.34
N VAL A 35 5.16 0.50 2.41
CA VAL A 35 6.05 1.67 2.34
C VAL A 35 6.96 1.62 3.56
N ALA A 36 8.28 1.67 3.35
CA ALA A 36 9.23 1.72 4.45
C ALA A 36 8.92 2.95 5.33
N LYS A 37 8.96 2.78 6.65
CA LYS A 37 8.77 3.93 7.55
C LYS A 37 9.88 4.93 7.32
N ILE A 38 9.50 6.19 7.06
CA ILE A 38 10.45 7.30 6.95
C ILE A 38 11.18 7.42 8.29
N SER A 39 12.49 7.21 8.27
CA SER A 39 13.35 7.21 9.44
C SER A 39 14.46 8.22 9.25
N PHE A 40 14.61 9.14 10.20
CA PHE A 40 15.70 10.13 10.18
C PHE A 40 17.08 9.46 10.12
N TRP A 41 17.29 8.42 10.95
CA TRP A 41 18.54 7.65 10.95
C TRP A 41 18.74 6.82 9.68
N GLY A 42 17.66 6.40 9.04
CA GLY A 42 17.73 5.73 7.73
C GLY A 42 18.26 6.69 6.67
N ILE A 43 17.67 7.87 6.60
CA ILE A 43 18.09 8.95 5.69
C ILE A 43 19.54 9.37 5.97
N ALA A 44 19.90 9.57 7.24
CA ALA A 44 21.28 9.91 7.61
C ALA A 44 22.30 8.86 7.18
N LYS A 45 21.93 7.58 7.24
CA LYS A 45 22.80 6.51 6.78
C LYS A 45 22.97 6.55 5.26
N ASP A 46 21.87 6.73 4.53
CA ASP A 46 21.89 6.81 3.07
C ASP A 46 22.78 7.99 2.62
N GLU A 47 22.60 9.17 3.25
CA GLU A 47 23.37 10.38 2.97
C GLU A 47 24.87 10.24 3.26
N VAL A 48 25.25 9.62 4.40
CA VAL A 48 26.67 9.42 4.72
C VAL A 48 27.34 8.43 3.76
N THR A 49 26.57 7.53 3.15
CA THR A 49 27.08 6.57 2.15
C THR A 49 27.10 7.11 0.72
N GLU A 50 26.60 8.33 0.48
CA GLU A 50 26.68 9.00 -0.81
C GLU A 50 28.15 9.16 -1.24
N PRO A 51 28.51 8.82 -2.50
CA PRO A 51 29.89 8.87 -2.98
C PRO A 51 30.55 10.24 -2.78
N MET A 52 29.78 11.33 -2.89
CA MET A 52 30.28 12.69 -2.70
C MET A 52 30.64 12.95 -1.23
N ILE A 53 29.77 12.61 -0.27
CA ILE A 53 30.06 12.76 1.17
C ILE A 53 31.25 11.89 1.59
N LEU A 54 31.31 10.64 1.11
CA LEU A 54 32.44 9.76 1.35
C LEU A 54 33.75 10.36 0.82
N LEU A 55 33.73 10.95 -0.37
CA LEU A 55 34.90 11.63 -0.94
C LEU A 55 35.34 12.81 -0.04
N LEU A 56 34.40 13.65 0.40
CA LEU A 56 34.70 14.77 1.31
C LEU A 56 35.28 14.27 2.64
N LEU A 57 34.76 13.18 3.19
CA LEU A 57 35.28 12.57 4.41
C LEU A 57 36.70 12.02 4.22
N VAL A 58 36.98 11.37 3.09
CA VAL A 58 38.33 10.89 2.75
C VAL A 58 39.31 12.05 2.57
N VAL A 59 38.90 13.12 1.88
CA VAL A 59 39.72 14.33 1.71
C VAL A 59 39.98 14.99 3.07
N GLY A 60 38.96 15.15 3.92
CA GLY A 60 39.10 15.68 5.27
C GLY A 60 40.00 14.81 6.15
N PHE A 61 39.91 13.48 6.02
CA PHE A 61 40.77 12.54 6.72
C PHE A 61 42.24 12.72 6.35
N PHE A 62 42.58 12.69 5.05
CA PHE A 62 43.95 12.91 4.60
C PHE A 62 44.46 14.30 4.98
N TYR A 63 43.62 15.34 4.83
CA TYR A 63 43.99 16.70 5.22
C TYR A 63 44.31 16.81 6.72
N SER A 64 43.72 16.00 7.59
CA SER A 64 44.06 15.98 9.02
C SER A 64 45.50 15.55 9.32
N PHE A 65 46.15 14.81 8.41
CA PHE A 65 47.56 14.41 8.55
C PHE A 65 48.55 15.46 8.02
N TRP A 66 48.20 16.19 6.96
CA TRP A 66 49.09 17.19 6.32
C TRP A 66 48.82 18.63 6.75
N GLY A 67 47.62 18.92 7.24
CA GLY A 67 47.15 20.26 7.58
C GLY A 67 47.27 20.62 9.06
N LYS A 68 46.79 21.82 9.41
CA LYS A 68 46.67 22.23 10.81
C LYS A 68 45.43 21.61 11.42
N PHE A 69 45.51 21.23 12.69
CA PHE A 69 44.40 20.64 13.43
C PHE A 69 43.12 21.51 13.40
N GLY A 70 43.27 22.83 13.48
CA GLY A 70 42.13 23.77 13.41
C GLY A 70 41.43 23.78 12.05
N ASP A 71 42.17 23.65 10.95
CA ASP A 71 41.62 23.63 9.59
C ASP A 71 40.86 22.31 9.35
N ALA A 72 41.38 21.19 9.85
CA ALA A 72 40.70 19.89 9.80
C ALA A 72 39.37 19.89 10.57
N ILE A 73 39.34 20.46 11.79
CA ILE A 73 38.10 20.63 12.57
C ILE A 73 37.08 21.45 11.79
N THR A 74 37.52 22.53 11.14
CA THR A 74 36.65 23.40 10.34
C THR A 74 36.01 22.63 9.18
N ILE A 75 36.78 21.82 8.46
CA ILE A 75 36.27 20.97 7.36
C ILE A 75 35.22 19.98 7.88
N PHE A 76 35.52 19.22 8.95
CA PHE A 76 34.56 18.26 9.50
C PHE A 76 33.29 18.93 10.03
N THR A 77 33.42 20.12 10.61
CA THR A 77 32.26 20.89 11.08
C THR A 77 31.36 21.30 9.91
N ILE A 78 31.95 21.77 8.80
CA ILE A 78 31.20 22.14 7.59
C ILE A 78 30.50 20.90 7.00
N ILE A 79 31.22 19.77 6.86
CA ILE A 79 30.64 18.51 6.35
C ILE A 79 29.46 18.08 7.24
N PHE A 80 29.65 18.10 8.56
CA PHE A 80 28.59 17.72 9.49
C PHE A 80 27.35 18.60 9.35
N LEU A 81 27.51 19.92 9.25
CA LEU A 81 26.39 20.86 9.08
C LEU A 81 25.68 20.65 7.73
N LEU A 82 26.42 20.38 6.66
CA LEU A 82 25.86 20.07 5.34
C LEU A 82 25.01 18.80 5.38
N VAL A 83 25.58 17.69 5.86
CA VAL A 83 24.87 16.41 5.99
C VAL A 83 23.63 16.57 6.88
N LEU A 84 23.74 17.29 8.00
CA LEU A 84 22.59 17.51 8.89
C LEU A 84 21.47 18.30 8.20
N ALA A 85 21.82 19.35 7.46
CA ALA A 85 20.86 20.14 6.71
C ALA A 85 20.18 19.30 5.61
N GLU A 86 20.94 18.46 4.92
CA GLU A 86 20.47 17.58 3.85
C GLU A 86 19.50 16.52 4.38
N VAL A 87 19.88 15.81 5.44
CA VAL A 87 19.01 14.83 6.12
C VAL A 87 17.72 15.49 6.61
N TYR A 88 17.79 16.70 7.17
CA TYR A 88 16.60 17.42 7.62
C TYR A 88 15.67 17.79 6.45
N ASN A 89 16.25 18.31 5.36
CA ASN A 89 15.50 18.69 4.17
C ASN A 89 14.82 17.47 3.54
N GLU A 90 15.55 16.36 3.40
CA GLU A 90 15.02 15.14 2.83
C GLU A 90 13.95 14.51 3.72
N PHE A 91 14.16 14.46 5.04
CA PHE A 91 13.15 13.98 5.98
C PHE A 91 11.87 14.80 5.89
N ARG A 92 11.98 16.12 5.84
CA ARG A 92 10.84 17.03 5.69
C ARG A 92 10.13 16.82 4.35
N ALA A 93 10.88 16.66 3.26
CA ALA A 93 10.34 16.42 1.92
C ALA A 93 9.58 15.08 1.85
N LYS A 94 10.21 13.98 2.30
CA LYS A 94 9.59 12.65 2.36
C LYS A 94 8.31 12.66 3.20
N LYS A 95 8.31 13.35 4.35
CA LYS A 95 7.13 13.47 5.22
C LYS A 95 5.99 14.27 4.56
N ALA A 96 6.32 15.31 3.80
CA ALA A 96 5.32 16.08 3.06
C ALA A 96 4.66 15.22 1.97
N ILE A 97 5.46 14.48 1.19
CA ILE A 97 4.97 13.57 0.16
C ILE A 97 4.05 12.50 0.76
N ALA A 98 4.49 11.82 1.83
CA ALA A 98 3.69 10.80 2.50
C ALA A 98 2.36 11.32 3.07
N SER A 99 2.28 12.61 3.41
CA SER A 99 1.03 13.22 3.87
C SER A 99 0.09 13.51 2.70
N LEU A 100 0.62 13.90 1.55
CA LEU A 100 -0.16 14.07 0.31
C LEU A 100 -0.72 12.74 -0.19
N GLU A 101 0.08 11.67 -0.15
CA GLU A 101 -0.37 10.32 -0.53
C GLU A 101 -1.59 9.86 0.28
N LYS A 102 -1.66 10.19 1.58
CA LYS A 102 -2.82 9.90 2.42
C LYS A 102 -4.09 10.62 2.00
N ILE A 103 -3.97 11.83 1.46
CA ILE A 103 -5.12 12.61 0.97
C ILE A 103 -5.64 12.03 -0.35
N ALA A 104 -4.73 11.55 -1.20
CA ALA A 104 -5.05 10.93 -2.48
C ALA A 104 -5.37 9.42 -2.39
N ALA A 105 -5.43 8.86 -1.17
CA ALA A 105 -5.63 7.43 -0.99
C ALA A 105 -6.96 6.99 -1.62
N PRO A 106 -6.96 5.89 -2.39
CA PRO A 106 -8.18 5.40 -3.04
C PRO A 106 -9.21 5.03 -1.98
N LYS A 107 -10.44 5.48 -2.17
CA LYS A 107 -11.54 5.19 -1.24
C LYS A 107 -12.45 4.10 -1.77
N THR A 108 -13.13 3.41 -0.85
CA THR A 108 -14.14 2.40 -1.17
C THR A 108 -15.27 2.44 -0.15
N LYS A 109 -16.45 1.95 -0.55
CA LYS A 109 -17.64 1.90 0.30
C LYS A 109 -17.75 0.50 0.93
N VAL A 110 -17.96 0.46 2.23
CA VAL A 110 -18.17 -0.78 2.99
C VAL A 110 -19.39 -0.67 3.90
N LEU A 111 -20.04 -1.79 4.17
CA LEU A 111 -21.07 -1.89 5.20
C LEU A 111 -20.41 -2.18 6.55
N ARG A 112 -20.47 -1.21 7.48
CA ARG A 112 -19.97 -1.37 8.85
C ARG A 112 -20.96 -0.80 9.85
N ASN A 113 -21.21 -1.54 10.95
CA ASN A 113 -22.23 -1.22 11.96
C ASN A 113 -23.61 -0.94 11.35
N GLY A 114 -23.99 -1.68 10.30
CA GLY A 114 -25.26 -1.54 9.59
C GLY A 114 -25.37 -0.32 8.66
N ASN A 115 -24.31 0.47 8.50
CA ASN A 115 -24.32 1.66 7.67
C ASN A 115 -23.29 1.57 6.55
N ILE A 116 -23.63 2.10 5.37
CA ILE A 116 -22.68 2.23 4.27
C ILE A 116 -21.74 3.41 4.59
N THR A 117 -20.46 3.12 4.72
CA THR A 117 -19.41 4.08 5.05
C THR A 117 -18.33 4.08 4.00
N GLU A 118 -17.88 5.26 3.59
CA GLU A 118 -16.71 5.40 2.73
C GLU A 118 -15.44 5.40 3.60
N ILE A 119 -14.50 4.50 3.28
CA ILE A 119 -13.22 4.34 4.00
C ILE A 119 -12.05 4.35 3.01
N ASN A 120 -10.84 4.53 3.53
CA ASN A 120 -9.64 4.30 2.73
C ASN A 120 -9.56 2.82 2.34
N SER A 121 -9.21 2.53 1.09
CA SER A 121 -9.10 1.14 0.60
C SER A 121 -8.05 0.34 1.38
N GLU A 122 -7.05 1.03 1.95
CA GLU A 122 -6.02 0.45 2.82
C GLU A 122 -6.57 -0.09 4.15
N GLU A 123 -7.73 0.41 4.58
CA GLU A 123 -8.38 0.01 5.83
C GLU A 123 -9.38 -1.14 5.64
N VAL A 124 -9.52 -1.65 4.41
CA VAL A 124 -10.33 -2.83 4.11
C VAL A 124 -9.65 -4.06 4.71
N VAL A 125 -10.43 -4.90 5.36
CA VAL A 125 -9.95 -6.13 6.01
C VAL A 125 -10.79 -7.33 5.58
N PRO A 126 -10.26 -8.56 5.72
CA PRO A 126 -11.07 -9.76 5.53
C PRO A 126 -12.35 -9.71 6.40
N GLY A 127 -13.48 -10.04 5.79
CA GLY A 127 -14.84 -9.99 6.33
C GLY A 127 -15.57 -8.65 6.17
N ASP A 128 -14.93 -7.59 5.66
CA ASP A 128 -15.69 -6.41 5.24
C ASP A 128 -16.67 -6.78 4.11
N ILE A 129 -17.84 -6.14 4.11
CA ILE A 129 -18.77 -6.22 2.98
C ILE A 129 -18.55 -4.98 2.12
N LEU A 130 -17.98 -5.18 0.94
CA LEU A 130 -17.82 -4.14 -0.08
C LEU A 130 -19.18 -3.82 -0.71
N ILE A 131 -19.44 -2.54 -0.89
CA ILE A 131 -20.56 -2.05 -1.68
C ILE A 131 -20.05 -1.76 -3.09
N LEU A 132 -20.47 -2.59 -4.04
CA LEU A 132 -20.07 -2.52 -5.44
C LEU A 132 -21.05 -1.65 -6.19
N THR A 133 -20.56 -0.56 -6.76
CA THR A 133 -21.34 0.35 -7.61
C THR A 133 -20.62 0.58 -8.93
N GLN A 134 -21.39 0.82 -9.98
CA GLN A 134 -20.86 1.16 -11.30
C GLN A 134 -19.75 2.23 -11.25
N GLY A 135 -18.71 2.02 -12.06
CA GLY A 135 -17.57 2.93 -12.20
C GLY A 135 -16.54 2.85 -11.08
N THR A 136 -16.75 1.99 -10.06
CA THR A 136 -15.82 1.84 -8.95
C THR A 136 -14.86 0.69 -9.16
N LYS A 137 -13.64 0.88 -8.64
CA LYS A 137 -12.59 -0.14 -8.62
C LYS A 137 -12.76 -1.01 -7.38
N VAL A 138 -12.63 -2.32 -7.56
CA VAL A 138 -12.75 -3.30 -6.48
C VAL A 138 -11.50 -3.24 -5.61
N ALA A 139 -11.68 -3.01 -4.31
CA ALA A 139 -10.59 -2.74 -3.38
C ALA A 139 -9.82 -3.99 -2.91
N ALA A 140 -10.46 -5.16 -2.90
CA ALA A 140 -9.91 -6.40 -2.36
C ALA A 140 -10.56 -7.62 -3.03
N ASP A 141 -9.95 -8.79 -2.90
CA ASP A 141 -10.56 -10.04 -3.38
C ASP A 141 -11.73 -10.41 -2.46
N ALA A 142 -12.90 -10.58 -3.06
CA ALA A 142 -14.15 -10.75 -2.35
C ALA A 142 -15.07 -11.76 -3.04
N LYS A 143 -16.05 -12.26 -2.30
CA LYS A 143 -17.05 -13.21 -2.76
C LYS A 143 -18.43 -12.58 -2.75
N ILE A 144 -19.15 -12.67 -3.85
CA ILE A 144 -20.41 -11.96 -4.03
C ILE A 144 -21.51 -12.55 -3.17
N LYS A 145 -22.16 -11.68 -2.41
CA LYS A 145 -23.33 -11.97 -1.56
C LYS A 145 -24.62 -11.53 -2.23
N GLN A 146 -24.59 -10.44 -3.01
CA GLN A 146 -25.75 -9.91 -3.72
C GLN A 146 -25.29 -9.26 -5.02
N SER A 147 -26.07 -9.40 -6.09
CA SER A 147 -25.75 -8.84 -7.41
C SER A 147 -27.02 -8.54 -8.18
N ILE A 148 -27.11 -7.35 -8.76
CA ILE A 148 -28.20 -6.91 -9.63
C ILE A 148 -27.56 -6.38 -10.91
N GLY A 149 -27.60 -7.19 -11.98
CA GLY A 149 -26.99 -6.84 -13.27
C GLY A 149 -25.49 -6.53 -13.18
N LEU A 150 -24.78 -7.12 -12.21
CA LEU A 150 -23.40 -6.79 -11.90
C LEU A 150 -22.46 -7.33 -12.99
N GLN A 151 -21.76 -6.43 -13.68
CA GLN A 151 -20.72 -6.77 -14.64
C GLN A 151 -19.38 -6.16 -14.23
N VAL A 152 -18.31 -6.91 -14.44
CA VAL A 152 -16.97 -6.54 -14.01
C VAL A 152 -15.99 -6.70 -15.16
N ASP A 153 -15.15 -5.69 -15.36
CA ASP A 153 -14.01 -5.73 -16.27
C ASP A 153 -12.79 -6.29 -15.53
N GLU A 154 -12.40 -7.52 -15.90
CA GLU A 154 -11.23 -8.21 -15.36
C GLU A 154 -9.99 -8.11 -16.26
N SER A 155 -9.99 -7.24 -17.27
CA SER A 155 -8.88 -7.08 -18.22
C SER A 155 -7.55 -6.78 -17.55
N ALA A 156 -7.55 -6.09 -16.41
CA ALA A 156 -6.35 -5.80 -15.62
C ALA A 156 -5.68 -7.07 -15.05
N LEU A 157 -6.42 -8.19 -14.94
CA LEU A 157 -5.93 -9.46 -14.41
C LEU A 157 -5.77 -10.53 -15.50
N THR A 158 -6.72 -10.61 -16.43
CA THR A 158 -6.77 -11.68 -17.44
C THR A 158 -6.28 -11.23 -18.82
N GLY A 159 -6.29 -9.92 -19.10
CA GLY A 159 -6.07 -9.38 -20.44
C GLY A 159 -7.29 -9.48 -21.38
N GLU A 160 -8.41 -10.03 -20.90
CA GLU A 160 -9.64 -10.13 -21.69
C GLU A 160 -10.52 -8.89 -21.47
N SER A 161 -10.92 -8.23 -22.56
CA SER A 161 -11.64 -6.94 -22.51
C SER A 161 -13.16 -7.04 -22.41
N PHE A 162 -13.72 -8.26 -22.39
CA PHE A 162 -15.17 -8.44 -22.31
C PHE A 162 -15.63 -8.44 -20.85
N PRO A 163 -16.60 -7.59 -20.48
CA PRO A 163 -17.17 -7.60 -19.13
C PRO A 163 -17.79 -8.97 -18.81
N LEU A 164 -17.56 -9.44 -17.59
CA LEU A 164 -18.09 -10.70 -17.09
C LEU A 164 -19.27 -10.43 -16.15
N ASP A 165 -20.39 -11.10 -16.40
CA ASP A 165 -21.52 -11.12 -15.47
C ASP A 165 -21.13 -11.87 -14.19
N LYS A 166 -21.49 -11.29 -13.05
CA LYS A 166 -21.19 -11.85 -11.74
C LYS A 166 -22.46 -12.10 -10.95
N LYS A 167 -22.55 -13.30 -10.35
CA LYS A 167 -23.70 -13.80 -9.61
C LYS A 167 -23.34 -14.12 -8.16
N TYR A 168 -24.34 -14.50 -7.38
CA TYR A 168 -24.16 -15.00 -6.02
C TYR A 168 -23.06 -16.07 -5.98
N ASN A 169 -22.16 -15.95 -5.00
CA ASN A 169 -21.05 -16.87 -4.75
C ASN A 169 -19.89 -16.82 -5.78
N ASP A 170 -19.96 -15.96 -6.80
CA ASP A 170 -18.82 -15.71 -7.69
C ASP A 170 -17.75 -14.88 -6.98
N GLU A 171 -16.49 -15.04 -7.42
CA GLU A 171 -15.36 -14.24 -6.95
C GLU A 171 -15.23 -12.95 -7.77
N ILE A 172 -14.85 -11.88 -7.09
CA ILE A 172 -14.46 -10.60 -7.65
C ILE A 172 -13.08 -10.21 -7.11
N TYR A 173 -12.22 -9.63 -7.94
CA TYR A 173 -10.81 -9.48 -7.62
C TYR A 173 -10.40 -8.03 -7.44
N ALA A 174 -9.44 -7.78 -6.55
CA ALA A 174 -8.83 -6.48 -6.38
C ALA A 174 -8.26 -5.99 -7.72
N GLY A 175 -8.54 -4.73 -8.06
CA GLY A 175 -8.02 -4.12 -9.27
C GLY A 175 -9.00 -4.07 -10.45
N THR A 176 -10.03 -4.91 -10.44
CA THR A 176 -11.06 -4.93 -11.49
C THR A 176 -12.04 -3.76 -11.32
N ILE A 177 -12.81 -3.46 -12.38
CA ILE A 177 -13.73 -2.31 -12.41
C ILE A 177 -15.16 -2.80 -12.57
N VAL A 178 -16.08 -2.27 -11.78
CA VAL A 178 -17.51 -2.54 -11.95
C VAL A 178 -18.02 -1.72 -13.15
N VAL A 179 -18.41 -2.40 -14.21
CA VAL A 179 -18.85 -1.78 -15.48
C VAL A 179 -20.32 -1.38 -15.43
N SER A 180 -21.15 -2.19 -14.80
CA SER A 180 -22.59 -1.97 -14.68
C SER A 180 -23.16 -2.73 -13.49
N GLY A 181 -24.37 -2.34 -13.08
CA GLY A 181 -25.09 -2.94 -11.96
C GLY A 181 -24.54 -2.57 -10.59
N GLU A 182 -25.07 -3.26 -9.58
CA GLU A 182 -24.73 -3.06 -8.18
C GLU A 182 -24.66 -4.40 -7.45
N GLY A 183 -23.93 -4.43 -6.34
CA GLY A 183 -23.81 -5.65 -5.55
C GLY A 183 -23.14 -5.46 -4.20
N GLN A 184 -23.09 -6.55 -3.45
CA GLN A 184 -22.37 -6.66 -2.20
C GLN A 184 -21.43 -7.86 -2.27
N ALA A 185 -20.21 -7.71 -1.77
CA ALA A 185 -19.24 -8.80 -1.74
C ALA A 185 -18.48 -8.82 -0.42
N GLU A 186 -18.34 -10.00 0.18
CA GLU A 186 -17.59 -10.20 1.42
C GLU A 186 -16.11 -10.44 1.10
N VAL A 187 -15.24 -9.61 1.64
CA VAL A 187 -13.78 -9.70 1.45
C VAL A 187 -13.26 -10.97 2.11
N PHE A 188 -12.52 -11.79 1.38
CA PHE A 188 -11.82 -12.93 1.97
C PHE A 188 -10.30 -12.72 2.00
N CYS A 189 -9.77 -11.81 1.17
CA CYS A 189 -8.33 -11.60 1.06
C CYS A 189 -7.96 -10.17 0.67
N THR A 190 -6.90 -9.62 1.27
CA THR A 190 -6.43 -8.24 1.08
C THR A 190 -4.93 -8.17 0.81
N GLY A 191 -4.48 -7.02 0.29
CA GLY A 191 -3.09 -6.64 0.10
C GLY A 191 -2.33 -7.62 -0.79
N LYS A 192 -1.12 -7.98 -0.34
CA LYS A 192 -0.22 -8.92 -1.04
C LYS A 192 -0.82 -10.32 -1.30
N ASN A 193 -1.85 -10.72 -0.55
CA ASN A 193 -2.41 -12.05 -0.64
C ASN A 193 -3.48 -12.16 -1.75
N THR A 194 -3.98 -11.03 -2.26
CA THR A 194 -4.93 -10.99 -3.40
C THR A 194 -4.30 -11.58 -4.66
N LYS A 195 -5.09 -11.96 -5.67
CA LYS A 195 -4.57 -12.45 -6.95
C LYS A 195 -3.61 -11.44 -7.58
N PHE A 196 -4.04 -10.18 -7.67
CA PHE A 196 -3.20 -9.10 -8.17
C PHE A 196 -1.98 -8.87 -7.28
N GLY A 197 -2.14 -8.93 -5.95
CA GLY A 197 -1.04 -8.81 -4.99
C GLY A 197 0.04 -9.88 -5.14
N LYS A 198 -0.37 -11.14 -5.38
CA LYS A 198 0.54 -12.26 -5.64
C LYS A 198 1.31 -12.05 -6.94
N ILE A 199 0.64 -11.68 -8.02
CA ILE A 199 1.28 -11.39 -9.31
C ILE A 199 2.30 -10.26 -9.16
N ALA A 200 1.90 -9.15 -8.53
CA ALA A 200 2.78 -8.01 -8.30
C ALA A 200 3.99 -8.36 -7.43
N THR A 201 3.82 -9.21 -6.42
CA THR A 201 4.92 -9.66 -5.56
C THR A 201 5.92 -10.51 -6.35
N THR A 202 5.44 -11.47 -7.14
CA THR A 202 6.29 -12.29 -8.01
C THR A 202 7.07 -11.45 -9.01
N LEU A 203 6.44 -10.44 -9.63
CA LEU A 203 7.11 -9.53 -10.57
C LEU A 203 8.24 -8.73 -9.90
N LYS A 204 8.07 -8.32 -8.64
CA LYS A 204 9.09 -7.56 -7.90
C LYS A 204 10.29 -8.41 -7.49
N GLU A 205 10.08 -9.70 -7.22
CA GLU A 205 11.15 -10.63 -6.84
C GLU A 205 12.03 -11.04 -8.04
N MET A 206 11.52 -10.91 -9.26
CA MET A 206 12.33 -11.11 -10.46
C MET A 206 13.38 -10.00 -10.58
N LYS A 207 14.64 -10.34 -10.32
CA LYS A 207 15.76 -9.46 -10.70
C LYS A 207 15.74 -9.31 -12.22
N PRO A 208 15.81 -8.07 -12.76
CA PRO A 208 15.94 -7.90 -14.20
C PRO A 208 17.17 -8.68 -14.67
N PRO A 209 17.07 -9.40 -15.81
CA PRO A 209 18.22 -10.09 -16.37
C PRO A 209 19.36 -9.10 -16.59
N LYS A 210 20.60 -9.52 -16.31
CA LYS A 210 21.77 -8.69 -16.63
C LYS A 210 21.73 -8.35 -18.11
N THR A 211 21.80 -7.06 -18.43
CA THR A 211 21.90 -6.62 -19.82
C THR A 211 23.24 -7.06 -20.41
N ALA A 212 23.34 -7.19 -21.74
CA ALA A 212 24.56 -7.62 -22.43
C ALA A 212 25.78 -6.71 -22.16
N LEU A 213 25.57 -5.49 -21.67
CA LEU A 213 26.60 -4.55 -21.23
C LEU A 213 27.12 -4.79 -19.79
N GLN A 214 26.46 -5.68 -19.03
CA GLN A 214 26.81 -6.06 -17.65
C GLN A 214 27.35 -7.51 -17.55
N LEU A 215 27.56 -8.17 -18.69
CA LEU A 215 28.14 -9.50 -18.82
C LEU A 215 29.64 -9.41 -19.10
#